data_AF-A0A9D1YUE0-F1
#
_entry.id   AF-A0A9D1YUE0-F1
#
_cell.length_a   1.000
_cell.length_b   1.000
_cell.length_c   1.000
_cell.angle_alpha   90.00
_cell.angle_beta   90.00
_cell.angle_gamma   90.00
#
_symmetry.space_group_name_H-M   'P 1'
#
loop_
_entity.id
_entity.type
_entity.pdbx_description
1 polymer ?
#
loop_
_entity_poly.entity_id
_entity_poly.type
_entity_poly.pdbx_seq_one_letter_code
_entity_poly.pdbx_strand_id
1 'polypeptide(L)' 'MILSDRTIRQMLSDHSLVISPLTEDQIQPASVDVRLGKLVFARMDQAAGHPYRGKYQGQKGATGSRVFLDKELS' A
#
# COMPACT_ATOMS: atom_id res chain seq x y z
N MET A 1 -1.97 -16.34 -4.84
CA MET A 1 -3.39 -16.42 -5.25
C MET A 1 -3.99 -15.03 -5.09
N ILE A 2 -4.71 -14.52 -6.09
CA ILE A 2 -5.41 -13.23 -6.04
C ILE A 2 -6.90 -13.51 -5.75
N LEU A 3 -7.53 -12.72 -4.89
CA LEU A 3 -8.94 -12.88 -4.50
C LEU A 3 -9.84 -12.08 -5.44
N SER A 4 -10.98 -12.65 -5.84
CA SER A 4 -12.01 -11.94 -6.60
C SER A 4 -12.87 -11.07 -5.69
N ASP A 5 -13.53 -10.08 -6.28
CA ASP A 5 -14.52 -9.22 -5.64
C ASP A 5 -15.62 -10.01 -4.89
N ARG A 6 -16.13 -11.10 -5.47
CA ARG A 6 -17.12 -11.99 -4.83
C ARG A 6 -16.57 -12.62 -3.55
N THR A 7 -15.35 -13.12 -3.60
CA THR A 7 -14.69 -13.73 -2.43
C THR A 7 -14.40 -12.67 -1.37
N ILE A 8 -13.94 -11.49 -1.77
CA ILE A 8 -13.71 -10.36 -0.85
C ILE A 8 -15.01 -10.00 -0.11
N ARG A 9 -16.14 -9.88 -0.81
CA ARG A 9 -17.45 -9.59 -0.20
C ARG A 9 -17.88 -10.68 0.78
N GLN A 10 -17.72 -11.96 0.42
CA GLN A 10 -18.05 -13.08 1.30
C GLN A 10 -17.19 -13.05 2.57
N MET A 11 -15.89 -12.77 2.46
CA MET A 11 -15.01 -12.69 3.62
C MET A 11 -15.35 -11.52 4.54
N LEU A 12 -15.80 -10.39 3.97
CA LEU A 12 -16.30 -9.23 4.72
C LEU A 12 -17.61 -9.56 5.45
N SER A 13 -18.55 -10.28 4.81
CA SER A 13 -19.81 -10.70 5.43
C SER A 13 -19.59 -11.71 6.56
N ASP A 14 -18.66 -12.64 6.35
CA ASP A 14 -18.35 -13.70 7.32
C ASP A 14 -17.41 -13.21 8.43
N HIS A 15 -17.03 -11.93 8.42
CA HIS A 15 -16.08 -11.30 9.35
C HIS A 15 -14.70 -11.96 9.42
N SER A 16 -14.35 -12.80 8.44
CA SER A 16 -13.00 -13.37 8.29
C SER A 16 -12.00 -12.35 7.73
N LEU A 17 -12.50 -11.31 7.07
CA LEU A 17 -11.77 -10.11 6.65
C LEU A 17 -12.49 -8.87 7.21
N VAL A 18 -11.74 -7.94 7.81
CA VAL A 18 -12.31 -6.69 8.35
C VAL A 18 -11.58 -5.50 7.73
N ILE A 19 -12.33 -4.62 7.07
CA ILE A 19 -11.83 -3.35 6.53
C ILE A 19 -12.79 -2.25 6.99
N SER A 20 -12.28 -1.27 7.73
CA SER A 20 -13.08 -0.16 8.23
C SER A 20 -12.25 1.13 8.31
N PRO A 21 -12.75 2.28 7.81
CA PRO A 21 -14.00 2.45 7.07
C PRO A 21 -13.89 2.00 5.60
N LEU A 22 -14.90 1.26 5.11
CA LEU A 22 -15.00 0.77 3.74
C LEU A 22 -16.31 1.27 3.07
N THR A 23 -16.23 1.70 1.82
CA THR A 23 -17.38 1.96 0.94
C THR A 23 -17.40 0.95 -0.21
N GLU A 24 -18.58 0.64 -0.75
CA GLU A 24 -18.74 -0.38 -1.80
C GLU A 24 -17.94 -0.06 -3.08
N ASP A 25 -17.84 1.23 -3.43
CA ASP A 25 -17.11 1.69 -4.62
C ASP A 25 -15.59 1.40 -4.55
N GLN A 26 -15.07 1.13 -3.35
CA GLN A 26 -13.66 0.76 -3.16
C GLN A 26 -13.38 -0.70 -3.53
N ILE A 27 -14.41 -1.55 -3.73
CA ILE A 27 -14.23 -2.95 -4.11
C ILE A 27 -14.12 -3.07 -5.63
N GLN A 28 -12.96 -3.55 -6.09
CA GLN A 28 -12.63 -3.75 -7.50
C GLN A 28 -12.60 -5.25 -7.84
N PRO A 29 -12.59 -5.66 -9.13
CA PRO A 29 -12.70 -7.06 -9.53
C PRO A 29 -11.73 -8.03 -8.83
N ALA A 30 -10.56 -7.53 -8.44
CA ALA A 30 -9.52 -8.31 -7.77
C ALA A 30 -8.68 -7.50 -6.77
N SER A 31 -9.21 -6.39 -6.25
CA SER A 31 -8.52 -5.51 -5.29
C SER A 31 -9.52 -4.69 -4.47
N VAL A 32 -9.02 -4.03 -3.42
CA VAL A 32 -9.77 -3.02 -2.66
C VAL A 32 -8.94 -1.74 -2.60
N ASP A 33 -9.51 -0.63 -3.06
CA ASP A 33 -8.86 0.68 -3.00
C ASP A 33 -8.86 1.18 -1.55
N VAL A 34 -7.69 1.63 -1.08
CA VAL A 34 -7.54 2.18 0.28
C VAL A 34 -7.24 3.68 0.21
N ARG A 35 -7.66 4.40 1.25
CA ARG A 35 -7.45 5.85 1.35
C ARG A 35 -6.20 6.14 2.17
N LEU A 36 -5.42 7.12 1.72
CA LEU A 36 -4.40 7.73 2.56
C LEU A 36 -5.08 8.46 3.72
N GLY A 37 -4.57 8.25 4.93
CA GLY A 37 -5.02 8.99 6.11
C GLY A 37 -4.56 10.45 6.08
N LYS A 38 -4.55 11.08 7.26
CA LYS A 38 -4.01 12.44 7.40
C LYS A 38 -2.50 12.42 7.16
N LEU A 39 -2.05 13.21 6.18
CA LEU A 39 -0.64 13.45 5.96
C LEU A 39 -0.18 14.59 6.88
N VAL A 40 0.87 14.36 7.63
CA VAL A 40 1.54 15.38 8.45
C VAL A 40 2.96 15.50 7.95
N PHE A 41 3.34 16.72 7.55
CA PHE A 41 4.72 17.06 7.22
C PHE A 41 5.31 17.83 8.39
N ALA A 42 6.41 17.31 8.94
CA ALA A 42 7.17 17.98 9.98
C ALA A 42 8.57 18.30 9.44
N ARG A 43 9.05 19.52 9.71
CA ARG A 43 10.43 19.89 9.44
C ARG A 43 11.32 19.23 10.48
N MET A 44 12.37 18.55 10.04
CA MET A 44 13.39 18.01 10.94
C MET A 44 14.26 19.14 11.49
N ASP A 45 14.66 19.00 12.75
CA ASP A 45 15.63 19.86 13.42
C ASP A 45 17.06 19.61 12.93
N GLN A 46 17.38 18.36 12.57
CA GLN A 46 18.67 17.93 12.05
C GLN A 46 18.52 17.03 10.82
N ALA A 47 19.63 16.79 10.11
CA ALA A 47 19.66 15.83 9.02
C ALA A 47 19.35 14.40 9.52
N ALA A 48 18.71 13.58 8.69
CA ALA A 48 18.50 12.17 9.01
C ALA A 48 19.85 11.45 9.18
N GLY A 49 20.08 10.82 10.33
CA GLY A 49 21.31 10.05 10.58
C GLY A 49 21.43 8.82 9.67
N HIS A 50 20.30 8.20 9.34
CA HIS A 50 20.20 7.10 8.39
C HIS A 50 19.17 7.44 7.32
N PRO A 51 19.52 8.30 6.35
CA PRO A 51 18.61 8.61 5.27
C PRO A 51 18.30 7.33 4.50
N TYR A 52 17.11 7.26 3.91
CA TYR A 52 16.77 6.16 3.01
C TYR A 52 17.86 6.03 1.93
N ARG A 53 18.37 4.81 1.75
CA ARG A 53 19.37 4.44 0.74
C ARG A 53 18.91 3.20 -0.02
N GLY A 54 17.60 3.06 -0.18
CA GLY A 54 17.00 1.94 -0.88
C GLY A 54 16.83 2.21 -2.36
N LYS A 55 16.28 1.21 -3.05
CA LYS A 55 16.10 1.18 -4.50
C LYS A 55 15.26 2.33 -5.07
N TYR A 56 14.48 3.04 -4.26
CA TYR A 56 13.65 4.17 -4.69
C TYR A 56 14.23 5.55 -4.33
N GLN A 57 15.47 5.61 -3.80
CA GLN A 57 16.10 6.86 -3.41
C GLN A 57 16.23 7.81 -4.62
N GLY A 58 15.79 9.06 -4.46
CA GLY A 58 15.90 10.10 -5.50
C GLY A 58 14.89 10.01 -6.65
N GLN A 59 13.85 9.18 -6.53
CA GLN A 59 12.83 9.07 -7.57
C GLN A 59 12.10 10.40 -7.83
N LYS A 60 11.73 10.64 -9.09
CA LYS A 60 10.94 11.79 -9.52
C LYS A 60 9.79 11.30 -10.41
N GLY A 61 8.58 11.76 -10.13
CA GLY A 61 7.37 11.34 -10.86
C GLY A 61 6.99 9.87 -10.62
N ALA A 62 6.10 9.36 -11.46
CA ALA A 62 5.69 7.97 -11.42
C ALA A 62 6.86 7.05 -11.81
N THR A 63 7.32 6.23 -10.86
CA THR A 63 8.42 5.28 -11.06
C THR A 63 7.87 3.86 -11.03
N GLY A 64 8.16 3.08 -12.08
CA GLY A 64 7.77 1.67 -12.15
C GLY A 64 8.37 0.84 -11.01
N SER A 65 7.73 -0.29 -10.71
CA SER A 65 8.16 -1.18 -9.64
C SER A 65 9.61 -1.65 -9.83
N ARG A 66 10.40 -1.59 -8.76
CA ARG A 66 11.76 -2.15 -8.67
C ARG A 66 11.80 -3.38 -7.75
N VAL A 67 10.69 -4.13 -7.66
CA VAL A 67 10.57 -5.32 -6.79
C VAL A 67 11.66 -6.37 -7.06
N PHE A 68 12.09 -6.52 -8.31
CA PHE A 68 13.17 -7.44 -8.72
C PHE A 68 14.55 -7.13 -8.11
N LEU A 69 14.73 -5.97 -7.47
CA LEU A 69 15.97 -5.62 -6.76
C LEU A 69 15.94 -6.03 -5.27
N ASP A 70 14.83 -6.60 -4.78
CA ASP A 70 14.74 -7.08 -3.40
C ASP A 70 15.54 -8.37 -3.24
N LYS A 71 16.49 -8.35 -2.30
CA LYS A 71 17.35 -9.49 -1.97
C LYS A 71 16.58 -10.67 -1.36
N GLU A 72 15.35 -10.46 -0.90
CA GLU A 72 14.48 -11.52 -0.37
C GLU A 72 13.79 -12.34 -1.47
N LEU A 73 13.89 -11.89 -2.73
CA LEU A 73 13.30 -12.55 -3.90
C LEU A 73 14.35 -13.20 -4.82
N SER A 74 15.63 -13.17 -4.42
CA SER A 74 16.78 -13.72 -5.15
C SER A 74 17.31 -15.00 -4.52
#